data_AF-K6YC18-F1
#
_entry.id   AF-K6YC18-F1
#
_cell.length_a   1.000
_cell.length_b   1.000
_cell.length_c   1.000
_cell.angle_alpha   90.00
_cell.angle_beta   90.00
_cell.angle_gamma   90.00
#
_symmetry.space_group_name_H-M   'P 1'
#
loop_
_entity.id
_entity.type
_entity.pdbx_description
1 polymer ?
#
loop_
_entity_poly.entity_id
_entity_poly.type
_entity_poly.pdbx_seq_one_letter_code
_entity_poly.pdbx_strand_id
1 'polypeptide(L)'
;MSRHFDQAQGLIEYHDPATHEFVFNQTMFRIKDPERTLTFYTDVLGMTLTTRLDFDEMKFTLYFLACISPERHSDWSRDDNQRMVQTFGRPAMLELTHNWGDKSDDSVSYHSGNEQPKGFGHIGFALPITLWHVYH
;
A
#
# COMPACT_ATOMS: atom_id res chain seq x y z
N MET A 1 24.70 -12.98 -19.81
CA MET A 1 23.82 -13.63 -18.82
C MET A 1 22.53 -12.85 -18.79
N SER A 2 21.37 -13.52 -18.77
CA SER A 2 20.08 -12.82 -18.68
C SER A 2 19.99 -12.07 -17.36
N ARG A 3 19.33 -10.90 -17.35
CA ARG A 3 19.00 -10.19 -16.09
C ARG A 3 17.82 -10.82 -15.34
N HIS A 4 17.07 -11.68 -16.00
CA HIS A 4 15.89 -12.34 -15.44
C HIS A 4 16.29 -13.69 -14.84
N PHE A 5 15.67 -14.03 -13.71
CA PHE A 5 15.92 -15.30 -13.02
C PHE A 5 15.08 -16.48 -13.57
N ASP A 6 14.13 -16.21 -14.47
CA ASP A 6 13.27 -17.21 -15.11
C ASP A 6 12.92 -16.76 -16.55
N GLN A 7 12.27 -17.63 -17.33
CA GLN A 7 11.99 -17.43 -18.75
C GLN A 7 10.49 -17.27 -19.04
N ALA A 8 10.15 -16.22 -19.80
CA ALA A 8 8.82 -15.98 -20.35
C ALA A 8 8.90 -15.21 -21.67
N GLN A 9 7.87 -15.30 -22.50
CA GLN A 9 7.78 -14.53 -23.74
C GLN A 9 7.60 -13.03 -23.44
N GLY A 10 8.35 -12.18 -24.15
CA GLY A 10 8.24 -10.71 -24.04
C GLY A 10 9.18 -10.05 -23.03
N LEU A 11 10.06 -10.81 -22.36
CA LEU A 11 11.09 -10.25 -21.50
C LEU A 11 12.14 -9.47 -22.30
N ILE A 12 12.60 -8.34 -21.76
CA ILE A 12 13.63 -7.47 -22.36
C ILE A 12 14.90 -7.53 -21.50
N GLU A 13 16.04 -7.79 -22.14
CA GLU A 13 17.33 -7.94 -21.44
C GLU A 13 18.00 -6.59 -21.11
N TYR A 14 17.67 -5.55 -21.86
CA TYR A 14 18.15 -4.19 -21.61
C TYR A 14 17.27 -3.50 -20.55
N HIS A 15 17.92 -2.88 -19.58
CA HIS A 15 17.29 -2.08 -18.53
C HIS A 15 17.84 -0.67 -18.61
N ASP A 16 17.01 0.28 -19.03
CA ASP A 16 17.42 1.66 -19.24
C ASP A 16 18.03 2.26 -17.95
N PRO A 17 19.28 2.75 -17.97
CA PRO A 17 19.91 3.42 -16.83
C PRO A 17 19.05 4.50 -16.17
N ALA A 18 18.21 5.20 -16.93
CA ALA A 18 17.31 6.23 -16.39
C ALA A 18 16.26 5.68 -15.40
N THR A 19 16.01 4.37 -15.41
CA THR A 19 15.00 3.72 -14.56
C THR A 19 15.59 3.03 -13.32
N HIS A 20 16.92 3.04 -13.15
CA HIS A 20 17.58 2.25 -12.10
C HIS A 20 17.24 2.70 -10.68
N GLU A 21 16.87 3.96 -10.51
CA GLU A 21 16.47 4.53 -9.20
C GLU A 21 14.94 4.55 -9.00
N PHE A 22 14.16 3.97 -9.90
CA PHE A 22 12.70 3.95 -9.76
C PHE A 22 12.28 3.03 -8.61
N VAL A 23 11.32 3.49 -7.82
CA VAL A 23 10.74 2.72 -6.71
C VAL A 23 9.28 2.44 -7.03
N PHE A 24 8.88 1.17 -7.01
CA PHE A 24 7.47 0.81 -6.96
C PHE A 24 6.92 1.14 -5.58
N ASN A 25 6.53 2.40 -5.41
CA ASN A 25 6.26 2.99 -4.11
C ASN A 25 4.95 2.49 -3.52
N GLN A 26 3.84 2.55 -4.26
CA GLN A 26 2.51 2.41 -3.66
C GLN A 26 1.50 1.65 -4.52
N THR A 27 0.52 1.07 -3.84
CA THR A 27 -0.74 0.61 -4.43
C THR A 27 -1.89 1.38 -3.77
N MET A 28 -2.79 1.94 -4.58
CA MET A 28 -3.89 2.77 -4.10
C MET A 28 -5.22 2.04 -4.14
N PHE A 29 -5.98 2.11 -3.05
CA PHE A 29 -7.40 1.75 -3.02
C PHE A 29 -8.27 2.92 -2.59
N ARG A 30 -9.42 3.03 -3.23
CA ARG A 30 -10.50 3.87 -2.70
C ARG A 30 -11.21 3.14 -1.58
N ILE A 31 -11.54 3.87 -0.52
CA ILE A 31 -12.17 3.33 0.68
C ILE A 31 -13.42 4.14 1.03
N LYS A 32 -14.48 3.42 1.43
CA LYS A 32 -15.76 4.05 1.79
C LYS A 32 -15.75 4.64 3.20
N ASP A 33 -15.22 3.87 4.16
CA ASP A 33 -15.18 4.27 5.57
C ASP A 33 -13.73 4.22 6.09
N PRO A 34 -13.09 5.37 6.34
CA PRO A 34 -11.71 5.43 6.79
C PRO A 34 -11.53 4.84 8.18
N GLU A 35 -12.49 4.98 9.09
CA GLU A 35 -12.36 4.49 10.46
C GLU A 35 -12.33 2.95 10.50
N ARG A 36 -13.29 2.33 9.82
CA ARG A 36 -13.34 0.86 9.69
C ARG A 36 -12.11 0.32 8.98
N THR A 37 -11.68 1.01 7.91
CA THR A 37 -10.57 0.52 7.08
C THR A 37 -9.23 0.70 7.77
N LEU A 38 -8.98 1.83 8.43
CA LEU A 38 -7.78 2.06 9.22
C LEU A 38 -7.69 1.06 10.37
N THR A 39 -8.79 0.83 11.09
CA THR A 39 -8.84 -0.20 12.14
C THR A 39 -8.41 -1.56 11.60
N PHE A 40 -8.95 -1.99 10.46
CA PHE A 40 -8.56 -3.25 9.84
C PHE A 40 -7.05 -3.32 9.53
N TYR A 41 -6.50 -2.32 8.87
CA TYR A 41 -5.08 -2.37 8.48
C TYR A 41 -4.12 -2.15 9.66
N THR A 42 -4.48 -1.37 10.67
CA THR A 42 -3.59 -1.09 11.81
C THR A 42 -3.71 -2.11 12.94
N ASP A 43 -4.92 -2.58 13.25
CA ASP A 43 -5.15 -3.56 14.33
C ASP A 43 -4.96 -5.00 13.83
N VAL A 44 -5.65 -5.39 12.75
CA VAL A 44 -5.62 -6.78 12.28
C VAL A 44 -4.32 -7.12 11.55
N LEU A 45 -3.82 -6.19 10.72
CA LEU A 45 -2.61 -6.41 9.91
C LEU A 45 -1.36 -5.73 10.49
N GLY A 46 -1.49 -4.96 11.59
CA GLY A 46 -0.35 -4.33 12.26
C GLY A 46 0.38 -3.28 11.43
N MET A 47 -0.26 -2.70 10.40
CA MET A 47 0.34 -1.64 9.61
C MET A 47 0.37 -0.31 10.38
N THR A 48 1.29 0.56 9.99
CA THR A 48 1.47 1.88 10.61
C THR A 48 1.11 2.96 9.61
N LEU A 49 0.24 3.90 10.01
CA LEU A 49 -0.02 5.13 9.26
C LEU A 49 1.23 6.02 9.28
N THR A 50 1.82 6.26 8.12
CA THR A 50 3.04 7.07 7.99
C THR A 50 2.71 8.52 7.67
N THR A 51 1.77 8.75 6.78
CA THR A 51 1.39 10.09 6.30
C THR A 51 -0.11 10.15 6.05
N ARG A 52 -0.73 11.27 6.43
CA ARG A 52 -2.10 11.64 6.07
C ARG A 52 -2.06 12.97 5.35
N LEU A 53 -2.73 13.07 4.21
CA LEU A 53 -2.84 14.29 3.43
C LEU A 53 -4.31 14.61 3.19
N ASP A 54 -4.75 15.78 3.62
CA ASP A 54 -6.12 16.27 3.41
C ASP A 54 -6.13 17.29 2.27
N PHE A 55 -7.06 17.14 1.33
CA PHE A 55 -7.21 18.04 0.19
C PHE A 55 -8.59 18.71 0.23
N ASP A 56 -8.70 19.81 0.97
CA ASP A 56 -9.96 20.49 1.27
C ASP A 56 -10.73 20.95 0.02
N GLU A 57 -10.03 21.43 -1.01
CA GLU A 57 -10.65 21.92 -2.25
C GLU A 57 -11.25 20.77 -3.07
N MET A 58 -10.58 19.61 -3.06
CA MET A 58 -10.97 18.42 -3.83
C MET A 58 -11.80 17.42 -3.02
N LYS A 59 -12.00 17.66 -1.71
CA LYS A 59 -12.83 16.86 -0.80
C LYS A 59 -12.40 15.38 -0.73
N PHE A 60 -11.11 15.12 -0.58
CA PHE A 60 -10.62 13.78 -0.26
C PHE A 60 -9.43 13.82 0.71
N THR A 61 -9.21 12.67 1.35
CA THR A 61 -8.05 12.41 2.22
C THR A 61 -7.29 11.18 1.71
N LEU A 62 -5.97 11.26 1.75
CA LEU A 62 -5.07 10.13 1.50
C LEU A 62 -4.46 9.65 2.81
N TYR A 63 -4.46 8.33 3.02
CA TYR A 63 -3.80 7.66 4.14
C TYR A 63 -2.74 6.71 3.60
N PHE A 64 -1.48 6.90 4.01
CA PHE A 64 -0.36 6.07 3.60
C PHE A 64 0.03 5.13 4.73
N LEU A 65 -0.01 3.82 4.48
CA LEU A 65 0.32 2.80 5.46
C LEU A 65 1.50 1.96 5.01
N ALA A 66 2.33 1.54 5.97
CA ALA A 66 3.45 0.63 5.74
C ALA A 66 3.53 -0.44 6.84
N CYS A 67 4.11 -1.59 6.51
CA CYS A 67 4.48 -2.59 7.53
C CYS A 67 5.78 -2.14 8.21
N ILE A 68 5.67 -1.61 9.44
CA ILE A 68 6.82 -1.14 10.22
C ILE A 68 6.87 -1.94 11.52
N SER A 69 7.89 -2.80 11.64
CA SER A 69 8.14 -3.51 12.90
C SER A 69 8.47 -2.52 14.02
N PRO A 70 8.10 -2.79 15.28
CA PRO A 70 8.40 -1.90 16.42
C PRO A 70 9.87 -1.47 16.48
N GLU A 71 10.79 -2.37 16.17
CA GLU A 71 12.24 -2.16 16.20
C GLU A 71 12.75 -1.17 15.14
N ARG A 72 11.97 -0.95 14.07
CA ARG A 72 12.30 -0.04 12.97
C ARG A 72 11.52 1.26 13.04
N HIS A 73 10.73 1.47 14.10
CA HIS A 73 9.96 2.69 14.26
C HIS A 73 10.88 3.93 14.40
N SER A 74 12.07 3.77 14.97
CA SER A 74 13.07 4.85 15.05
C SER A 74 13.68 5.26 13.70
N ASP A 75 13.54 4.43 12.65
CA ASP A 75 14.01 4.75 11.30
C ASP A 75 13.15 5.84 10.63
N TRP A 76 11.97 6.13 11.19
CA TRP A 76 11.00 7.07 10.64
C TRP A 76 11.06 8.41 11.36
N SER A 77 11.14 9.49 10.59
CA SER A 77 11.25 10.83 11.12
C SER A 77 9.95 11.27 11.79
N ARG A 78 10.06 11.97 12.92
CA ARG A 78 8.94 12.69 13.54
C ARG A 78 8.64 14.03 12.85
N ASP A 79 9.59 14.56 12.07
CA ASP A 79 9.36 15.72 11.21
C ASP A 79 8.53 15.33 9.99
N ASP A 80 7.49 16.11 9.70
CA ASP A 80 6.51 15.80 8.66
C ASP A 80 7.10 15.86 7.26
N ASN A 81 7.97 16.83 6.97
CA ASN A 81 8.59 16.98 5.65
C ASN A 81 9.54 15.81 5.37
N GLN A 82 10.38 15.45 6.33
CA GLN A 82 11.27 14.30 6.20
C GLN A 82 10.48 12.99 6.13
N ARG A 83 9.41 12.84 6.91
CA ARG A 83 8.55 11.65 6.85
C ARG A 83 7.83 11.54 5.51
N MET A 84 7.45 12.66 4.90
CA MET A 84 6.86 12.69 3.56
C MET A 84 7.86 12.17 2.51
N VAL A 85 9.12 12.61 2.56
CA VAL A 85 10.19 12.07 1.68
C VAL A 85 10.36 10.57 1.91
N GLN A 86 10.32 10.09 3.15
CA GLN A 86 10.40 8.65 3.46
C GLN A 86 9.20 7.87 2.92
N THR A 87 7.99 8.40 3.06
CA THR A 87 6.75 7.78 2.55
C THR A 87 6.80 7.60 1.04
N PHE A 88 7.24 8.60 0.27
CA PHE A 88 7.26 8.55 -1.19
C PHE A 88 8.54 7.96 -1.80
N GLY A 89 9.57 7.69 -0.99
CA GLY A 89 10.84 7.09 -1.42
C GLY A 89 11.00 5.60 -1.10
N ARG A 90 10.03 4.98 -0.42
CA ARG A 90 10.10 3.56 0.02
C ARG A 90 9.18 2.66 -0.80
N PRO A 91 9.50 1.38 -0.99
CA PRO A 91 8.61 0.47 -1.69
C PRO A 91 7.41 0.06 -0.83
N ALA A 92 6.37 -0.46 -1.48
CA ALA A 92 5.28 -1.22 -0.87
C ALA A 92 4.42 -0.47 0.17
N MET A 93 4.13 0.80 -0.09
CA MET A 93 3.13 1.58 0.62
C MET A 93 1.70 1.18 0.18
N LEU A 94 0.77 1.21 1.13
CA LEU A 94 -0.65 1.15 0.85
C LEU A 94 -1.24 2.56 0.95
N GLU A 95 -1.70 3.10 -0.17
CA GLU A 95 -2.40 4.37 -0.23
C GLU A 95 -3.91 4.10 -0.17
N LEU A 96 -4.59 4.70 0.81
CA LEU A 96 -6.04 4.63 0.91
C LEU A 96 -6.63 6.01 0.66
N THR A 97 -7.45 6.12 -0.38
CA THR A 97 -8.13 7.36 -0.76
C THR A 97 -9.57 7.34 -0.27
N HIS A 98 -9.93 8.29 0.58
CA HIS A 98 -11.29 8.49 1.07
C HIS A 98 -11.86 9.77 0.46
N ASN A 99 -12.87 9.66 -0.40
CA ASN A 99 -13.65 10.82 -0.83
C ASN A 99 -14.67 11.18 0.25
N TRP A 100 -14.75 12.45 0.58
CA TRP A 100 -15.58 12.90 1.70
C TRP A 100 -17.07 12.76 1.35
N GLY A 101 -17.84 12.21 2.28
CA GLY A 101 -19.28 11.96 2.10
C GLY A 101 -19.62 10.52 1.74
N ASP A 102 -18.67 9.75 1.19
CA ASP A 102 -18.89 8.35 0.79
C ASP A 102 -19.41 7.48 1.93
N LYS A 103 -18.88 7.66 3.15
CA LYS A 103 -19.30 6.91 4.34
C LYS A 103 -20.82 6.99 4.58
N SER A 104 -21.40 8.16 4.35
CA SER A 104 -22.82 8.44 4.58
C SER A 104 -23.71 8.18 3.36
N ASP A 105 -23.13 7.92 2.19
CA ASP A 105 -23.88 7.65 0.97
C ASP A 105 -24.04 6.14 0.75
N ASP A 106 -25.24 5.63 0.99
CA ASP A 106 -25.56 4.21 0.81
C ASP A 106 -25.49 3.75 -0.66
N SER A 107 -25.55 4.67 -1.62
CA SER A 107 -25.40 4.35 -3.04
C SER A 107 -23.94 4.10 -3.45
N VAL A 108 -22.98 4.58 -2.66
CA VAL A 108 -21.55 4.40 -2.95
C VAL A 108 -21.11 3.00 -2.56
N SER A 109 -20.55 2.28 -3.53
CA SER A 109 -19.84 1.02 -3.34
C SER A 109 -18.63 0.98 -4.26
N TYR A 110 -17.50 0.49 -3.74
CA TYR A 110 -16.28 0.30 -4.52
C TYR A 110 -16.21 -1.14 -5.04
N HIS A 111 -15.94 -1.29 -6.33
CA HIS A 111 -15.77 -2.59 -6.98
C HIS A 111 -14.35 -3.11 -6.73
N SER A 112 -14.23 -4.38 -6.35
CA SER A 112 -12.93 -4.98 -6.00
C SER A 112 -12.09 -5.41 -7.19
N GLY A 113 -12.68 -5.46 -8.39
CA GLY A 113 -12.06 -5.99 -9.61
C GLY A 113 -12.14 -7.52 -9.76
N ASN A 114 -12.67 -8.25 -8.76
CA ASN A 114 -12.73 -9.72 -8.77
C ASN A 114 -14.00 -10.29 -9.43
N GLU A 115 -15.01 -9.46 -9.64
CA GLU A 115 -16.21 -9.75 -10.42
C GLU A 115 -16.18 -9.00 -11.75
N GLN A 116 -17.17 -9.20 -12.63
CA GLN A 116 -17.21 -8.44 -13.89
C GLN A 116 -17.53 -6.95 -13.62
N PRO A 117 -16.86 -6.01 -14.30
CA PRO A 117 -15.69 -6.19 -15.16
C PRO A 117 -14.41 -6.49 -14.34
N LYS A 118 -13.66 -7.53 -14.72
CA LYS A 118 -12.45 -7.93 -13.99
C LYS A 118 -11.27 -7.00 -14.23
N GLY A 119 -10.42 -6.84 -13.21
CA GLY A 119 -9.22 -5.98 -13.29
C GLY A 119 -8.23 -6.29 -12.16
N PHE A 120 -8.17 -5.40 -11.18
CA PHE A 120 -7.36 -5.61 -9.97
C PHE A 120 -7.77 -6.92 -9.26
N GLY A 121 -6.79 -7.66 -8.73
CA GLY A 121 -7.02 -8.90 -8.00
C GLY A 121 -6.98 -8.70 -6.49
N HIS A 122 -5.76 -8.63 -5.95
CA HIS A 122 -5.53 -8.48 -4.51
C HIS A 122 -4.12 -7.94 -4.21
N ILE A 123 -3.94 -7.49 -2.98
CA ILE A 123 -2.61 -7.37 -2.34
C ILE A 123 -2.36 -8.60 -1.48
N GLY A 124 -1.10 -8.96 -1.29
CA GLY A 124 -0.69 -10.11 -0.49
C GLY A 124 0.31 -9.71 0.58
N PHE A 125 0.18 -10.30 1.76
CA PHE A 125 1.13 -10.13 2.86
C PHE A 125 1.85 -11.46 3.09
N ALA A 126 3.17 -11.42 3.06
CA ALA A 126 3.99 -12.56 3.47
C ALA A 126 4.16 -12.54 4.99
N LEU A 127 3.96 -13.69 5.63
CA LEU A 127 4.09 -13.85 7.07
C LEU A 127 5.23 -14.84 7.37
N PRO A 128 5.99 -14.67 8.46
CA PRO A 128 6.93 -15.69 8.90
C PRO A 128 6.16 -16.97 9.22
N ILE A 129 6.51 -18.07 8.56
CA ILE A 129 5.92 -19.38 8.85
C ILE A 129 6.26 -19.75 10.30
N THR A 130 5.27 -19.76 11.18
CA THR A 130 5.40 -20.28 12.56
C THR A 130 4.39 -21.38 12.89
N LEU A 131 3.41 -21.67 12.02
CA LEU A 131 2.38 -22.69 12.29
C LEU A 131 2.80 -24.14 12.00
N TRP A 132 3.99 -24.40 11.46
CA TRP A 132 4.47 -25.77 11.21
C TRP A 132 5.16 -26.44 12.41
N HIS A 133 5.42 -25.72 13.51
CA HIS A 133 6.15 -26.25 14.68
C HIS A 133 5.30 -26.44 15.95
N VAL A 134 3.98 -26.27 15.88
CA VAL A 134 3.10 -26.39 17.07
C VAL A 134 2.25 -27.68 17.06
N TYR A 135 2.40 -28.55 16.06
CA TYR A 135 1.63 -29.80 15.96
C TYR A 135 2.45 -31.07 15.69
N HIS A 136 3.76 -31.05 15.90
CA HIS A 136 4.61 -32.25 15.92
C HIS A 136 5.50 -32.28 17.16
#